data_AF-A0A523RBM0-F1
#
_entry.id   AF-A0A523RBM0-F1
#
_cell.length_a   1.000
_cell.length_b   1.000
_cell.length_c   1.000
_cell.angle_alpha   90.00
_cell.angle_beta   90.00
_cell.angle_gamma   90.00
#
_symmetry.space_group_name_H-M   'P 1'
#
loop_
_entity.id
_entity.type
_entity.pdbx_description
1 polymer ?
#
loop_
_entity_poly.entity_id
_entity_poly.type
_entity_poly.pdbx_seq_one_letter_code
_entity_poly.pdbx_strand_id
1 'polypeptide(L)'
;ATLITEGLVLILMTVMVGRELKLWPKLLNPLKILVATGVMGVVIYFLAGYNLIIPILAGGIVYFVLLYLFRVIDKQLIRTVLLKPVKIK
;
A
#
# COMPACT_ATOMS: atom_id res chain seq x y z
N ALA A 1 -1.68 0.40 -22.92
CA ALA A 1 -1.23 1.79 -23.12
C ALA A 1 -1.56 2.68 -21.92
N THR A 2 -2.78 2.61 -21.37
CA THR A 2 -3.27 3.42 -20.24
C THR A 2 -2.47 3.28 -18.93
N LEU A 3 -2.04 2.08 -18.57
CA LEU A 3 -1.25 1.83 -17.36
C LEU A 3 0.07 2.63 -17.29
N ILE A 4 0.75 2.79 -18.43
CA ILE A 4 2.03 3.53 -18.49
C ILE A 4 1.76 5.03 -18.33
N THR A 5 0.70 5.53 -18.97
CA THR A 5 0.31 6.95 -18.87
C THR A 5 -0.18 7.31 -17.46
N GLU A 6 -0.97 6.46 -16.81
CA GLU A 6 -1.43 6.67 -15.43
C GLU A 6 -0.25 6.69 -14.45
N GLY A 7 0.71 5.77 -14.62
CA GLY A 7 1.94 5.76 -13.82
C GLY A 7 2.77 7.03 -14.00
N LEU A 8 2.95 7.48 -15.24
CA LEU A 8 3.68 8.73 -15.54
C LEU A 8 3.00 9.95 -14.93
N VAL A 9 1.67 10.05 -15.04
CA VAL A 9 0.90 11.17 -14.45
C VAL A 9 1.04 11.19 -12.93
N LEU A 10 0.96 10.03 -12.26
CA LEU A 10 1.18 9.91 -10.81
C LEU A 10 2.57 10.36 -10.38
N ILE A 11 3.62 9.98 -11.14
CA ILE A 11 4.99 10.40 -10.87
C ILE A 11 5.12 11.91 -11.01
N LEU A 12 4.63 12.48 -12.12
CA LEU A 12 4.69 13.92 -12.38
C LEU A 12 3.95 14.73 -11.32
N MET A 13 2.74 14.29 -10.92
CA MET A 13 2.00 14.93 -9.83
C MET A 13 2.78 14.88 -8.51
N THR A 14 3.35 13.73 -8.17
CA THR A 14 4.14 13.58 -6.93
C THR A 14 5.34 14.52 -6.91
N VAL A 15 6.02 14.68 -8.05
CA VAL A 15 7.16 15.60 -8.20
C VAL A 15 6.72 17.06 -8.10
N MET A 16 5.63 17.46 -8.77
CA MET A 16 5.08 18.82 -8.66
C MET A 16 4.69 19.16 -7.23
N VAL A 17 3.92 18.29 -6.56
CA VAL A 17 3.51 18.45 -5.15
C VAL A 17 4.73 18.56 -4.25
N GLY A 18 5.74 17.71 -4.45
CA GLY A 18 6.98 17.75 -3.66
C GLY A 18 7.79 19.03 -3.86
N ARG A 19 7.80 19.60 -5.08
CA ARG A 19 8.48 20.86 -5.38
C ARG A 19 7.73 22.08 -4.86
N GLU A 20 6.43 22.14 -5.07
CA GLU A 20 5.58 23.28 -4.70
C GLU A 20 5.33 23.36 -3.19
N LEU A 21 4.99 22.23 -2.56
CA LEU A 21 4.66 22.18 -1.13
C LEU A 21 5.87 21.88 -0.24
N LYS A 22 7.05 21.61 -0.82
CA LYS A 22 8.26 21.13 -0.11
C LYS A 22 8.03 19.89 0.76
N LEU A 23 6.94 19.16 0.54
CA LEU A 23 6.57 17.95 1.25
C LEU A 23 7.01 16.74 0.43
N TRP A 24 8.16 16.17 0.79
CA TRP A 24 8.64 14.95 0.14
C TRP A 24 7.95 13.72 0.74
N PRO A 25 7.40 12.82 -0.09
CA PRO A 25 6.88 11.56 0.39
C PRO A 25 8.00 10.73 1.03
N LYS A 26 7.70 10.01 2.10
CA LYS A 26 8.64 9.05 2.72
C LYS A 26 8.90 7.91 1.73
N LEU A 27 9.97 8.03 0.93
CA LEU A 27 10.36 7.06 -0.12
C LEU A 27 10.55 5.62 0.37
N LEU A 28 10.75 5.41 1.68
CA LEU A 28 10.85 4.10 2.29
C LEU A 28 9.52 3.34 2.33
N ASN A 29 8.38 4.04 2.37
CA ASN A 29 7.06 3.43 2.43
C ASN A 29 6.66 2.72 1.11
N PRO A 30 6.78 3.35 -0.08
CA PRO A 30 6.45 2.67 -1.34
C PRO A 30 7.34 1.46 -1.60
N LEU A 31 8.62 1.50 -1.21
CA LEU A 31 9.51 0.34 -1.34
C LEU A 31 9.05 -0.84 -0.47
N LYS A 32 8.68 -0.58 0.78
CA LYS A 32 8.11 -1.62 1.67
C LYS A 32 6.80 -2.20 1.12
N ILE A 33 5.96 -1.37 0.52
CA ILE A 33 4.70 -1.81 -0.11
C ILE A 33 5.00 -2.71 -1.32
N LEU A 34 5.96 -2.33 -2.17
CA LEU A 34 6.38 -3.15 -3.31
C LEU A 34 6.90 -4.52 -2.86
N VAL A 35 7.72 -4.56 -1.81
CA VAL A 35 8.20 -5.83 -1.23
C VAL A 35 7.02 -6.65 -0.68
N ALA A 36 6.09 -6.03 0.05
CA ALA A 36 4.91 -6.71 0.58
C ALA A 36 4.02 -7.31 -0.52
N THR A 37 3.76 -6.55 -1.59
CA THR A 37 3.02 -7.01 -2.77
C THR A 37 3.74 -8.14 -3.49
N GLY A 38 5.07 -8.06 -3.61
CA GLY A 38 5.89 -9.12 -4.19
C GLY A 38 5.79 -10.43 -3.40
N VAL A 39 5.95 -10.37 -2.07
CA VAL A 39 5.84 -11.55 -1.20
C VAL A 39 4.42 -12.13 -1.23
N MET A 40 3.38 -11.30 -1.22
CA MET A 40 2.00 -11.75 -1.43
C MET A 40 1.83 -12.48 -2.76
N GLY A 41 2.39 -11.94 -3.84
CA GLY A 41 2.35 -12.55 -5.18
C GLY A 41 2.99 -13.94 -5.21
N VAL A 42 4.14 -14.12 -4.54
CA VAL A 42 4.77 -15.44 -4.40
C VAL A 42 3.86 -16.42 -3.67
N VAL A 43 3.22 -16.01 -2.58
CA VAL A 43 2.30 -16.88 -1.83
C VAL A 43 1.09 -17.27 -2.68
N ILE A 44 0.51 -16.32 -3.41
CA ILE A 44 -0.61 -16.59 -4.33
C ILE A 44 -0.20 -17.57 -5.43
N TYR A 45 1.02 -17.45 -5.96
CA TYR A 45 1.54 -18.36 -6.99
C TYR A 45 1.56 -19.82 -6.51
N PHE A 46 1.99 -20.07 -5.27
CA PHE A 46 1.94 -21.42 -4.68
C PHE A 46 0.52 -21.94 -4.43
N LEU A 47 -0.45 -21.03 -4.25
CA LEU A 47 -1.86 -21.35 -4.00
C LEU A 47 -2.69 -21.40 -5.29
N ALA A 48 -2.10 -21.15 -6.46
CA ALA A 48 -2.81 -21.06 -7.74
C ALA A 48 -3.54 -22.36 -8.16
N GLY A 49 -3.19 -23.51 -7.58
CA GLY A 49 -3.86 -24.79 -7.82
C GLY A 49 -5.19 -24.97 -7.06
N TYR A 50 -5.56 -24.06 -6.16
CA TYR A 50 -6.80 -24.13 -5.38
C TYR A 50 -7.93 -23.30 -6.00
N ASN A 51 -9.15 -23.45 -5.46
CA ASN A 51 -10.29 -22.62 -5.85
C ASN A 51 -9.97 -21.13 -5.59
N LEU A 52 -10.35 -20.26 -6.53
CA LEU A 52 -10.09 -18.82 -6.62
C LEU A 52 -10.31 -18.04 -5.30
N ILE A 53 -11.26 -18.50 -4.48
CA ILE A 53 -11.55 -17.91 -3.16
C ILE A 53 -10.35 -18.02 -2.20
N ILE A 54 -9.65 -19.15 -2.21
CA ILE A 54 -8.57 -19.45 -1.25
C ILE A 54 -7.35 -18.53 -1.49
N PRO A 55 -6.82 -18.37 -2.72
CA PRO A 55 -5.73 -17.42 -2.99
C PRO A 55 -6.10 -15.96 -2.67
N ILE A 56 -7.35 -15.56 -2.90
CA ILE A 56 -7.81 -14.19 -2.59
C ILE A 56 -7.76 -13.93 -1.08
N LEU A 57 -8.34 -14.83 -0.28
CA LEU A 57 -8.35 -14.69 1.17
C LEU A 57 -6.94 -14.79 1.76
N ALA A 58 -6.16 -15.78 1.32
CA ALA A 58 -4.79 -15.96 1.76
C ALA A 58 -3.91 -14.75 1.38
N GLY A 59 -4.02 -14.25 0.15
CA GLY A 59 -3.31 -13.07 -0.33
C GLY A 59 -3.66 -11.83 0.49
N GLY A 60 -4.96 -11.60 0.74
CA GLY A 60 -5.42 -10.51 1.59
C GLY A 60 -4.83 -10.57 3.00
N ILE A 61 -4.89 -11.72 3.66
CA ILE A 61 -4.34 -11.92 5.00
C ILE A 61 -2.82 -11.68 5.00
N VAL A 62 -2.09 -12.28 4.05
CA VAL A 62 -0.63 -12.14 3.95
C VAL A 62 -0.23 -10.68 3.72
N TYR A 63 -0.95 -9.96 2.86
CA TYR A 63 -0.69 -8.55 2.61
C TYR A 63 -0.88 -7.69 3.87
N PHE A 64 -1.98 -7.88 4.59
CA PHE A 64 -2.23 -7.17 5.85
C PHE A 64 -1.15 -7.49 6.91
N VAL A 65 -0.75 -8.75 7.04
CA VAL A 65 0.31 -9.17 7.96
C VAL A 65 1.63 -8.51 7.59
N LEU A 66 1.99 -8.45 6.30
CA LEU A 66 3.23 -7.83 5.84
C LEU A 66 3.22 -6.31 6.03
N LEU A 67 2.11 -5.64 5.75
CA LEU A 67 1.97 -4.19 6.01
C LEU A 67 2.11 -3.87 7.50
N TYR A 68 1.56 -4.71 8.37
CA TYR A 68 1.70 -4.59 9.81
C TYR A 68 3.15 -4.83 10.26
N LEU A 69 3.80 -5.88 9.74
CA LEU A 69 5.19 -6.23 10.07
C LEU A 69 6.17 -5.13 9.64
N PHE A 70 6.01 -4.60 8.43
CA PHE A 70 6.85 -3.54 7.89
C PHE A 70 6.59 -2.16 8.53
N ARG A 71 5.61 -2.07 9.44
CA ARG A 71 5.15 -0.82 10.08
C ARG A 71 4.94 0.30 9.07
N VAL A 72 4.40 -0.05 7.89
CA VAL A 72 4.06 0.96 6.86
C VAL A 72 2.95 1.86 7.39
N ILE A 73 2.04 1.27 8.16
CA ILE A 73 1.00 1.98 8.89
C ILE A 73 1.57 2.41 10.24
N ASP A 74 1.78 3.72 10.41
CA ASP A 74 2.17 4.29 11.69
C ASP A 74 1.10 3.96 12.73
N LYS A 75 1.48 3.36 13.87
CA LYS A 75 0.54 2.99 14.95
C LYS A 75 -0.27 4.19 15.45
N GLN A 76 0.28 5.40 15.30
CA GLN A 76 -0.39 6.66 15.59
C GLN A 76 -1.56 6.93 14.63
N LEU A 77 -1.45 6.56 13.35
CA LEU A 77 -2.49 6.77 12.34
C LEU A 77 -3.72 5.89 12.64
N ILE A 78 -3.48 4.61 12.99
CA ILE A 78 -4.53 3.69 13.46
C ILE A 78 -5.23 4.26 14.70
N ARG A 79 -4.46 4.77 15.67
CA ARG A 79 -5.01 5.36 16.89
C ARG A 79 -5.82 6.62 16.60
N THR A 80 -5.43 7.41 15.61
CA THR A 80 -6.14 8.64 15.24
C THR A 80 -7.45 8.35 14.53
N VAL A 81 -7.48 7.33 13.65
CA VAL A 81 -8.69 6.92 12.92
C VAL A 81 -9.69 6.20 13.84
N LEU A 82 -9.22 5.40 14.81
CA LEU A 82 -10.10 4.64 15.69
C LEU A 82 -10.57 5.42 16.93
N LEU A 83 -9.78 6.38 17.46
CA LEU A 83 -10.11 7.07 18.71
C LEU A 83 -10.63 8.50 18.54
N LYS A 84 -10.55 9.10 17.34
CA LYS A 84 -11.02 10.47 17.12
C LYS A 84 -12.30 10.44 16.27
N PRO A 85 -13.50 10.62 16.87
CA PRO A 85 -14.68 10.89 16.06
C PRO A 85 -14.40 12.17 15.27
N VAL A 86 -14.49 12.06 13.95
CA VAL A 86 -14.36 13.18 13.01
C VAL A 86 -15.45 14.19 13.36
N LYS A 87 -15.11 15.22 14.17
CA LYS A 87 -15.95 16.40 14.28
C LYS A 87 -15.79 17.18 12.99
N ILE A 88 -16.68 16.89 12.05
CA ILE A 88 -16.98 17.75 10.91
C ILE A 88 -17.52 19.05 11.54
N LYS A 89 -16.77 20.15 11.40
CA LYS A 89 -17.28 21.50 11.64
C LYS A 89 -17.59 22.11 10.29
#